data_AF-A0A6A5XVE8-F1
#
_entry.id   AF-A0A6A5XVE8-F1
#
_cell.length_a   1.000
_cell.length_b   1.000
_cell.length_c   1.000
_cell.angle_alpha   90.00
_cell.angle_beta   90.00
_cell.angle_gamma   90.00
#
_symmetry.space_group_name_H-M   'P 1'
#
loop_
_entity.id
_entity.type
_entity.pdbx_description
1 polymer ?
#
loop_
_entity_poly.entity_id
_entity_poly.type
_entity_poly.pdbx_seq_one_letter_code
_entity_poly.pdbx_strand_id
1 'polypeptide(L)'
;MASGTMQYATRQDWQDIMKNRSRLKMHELIERLGLRAKWSSNKRGKTNFDSPLVKELVLDMTNIVSELPKDPDELVEILGAPDSLRAETDHLLNKHGAAIWGRMGNRDHLVKMGEPDIEPFYYPRDLYFDNEEDRELIRTVLHWWIGLKACNVIHARGRLDRERKKKEDRIKFKDEHPSPMDIIPPVLIAPALPHGYPMDHRRPPIQFSNHSAATYGHPPRHMQVLRLDTAPHGQYTPSTSASPLPSSDSPITSSQGHSTLPWRISPLSHQSQNGPATDHGPRHPPPPPPPPIQHPPAIAPHQHPTRSLPPLVNRISSELNTLASNFLEDRPLPPSNMPPQPPTVRTLDPELLYAFRKYIYPTENGPRWDESILLRRLETAWRDDVRPSHARTAINNVPLFAAHDRVFLVWIELRRHLADLEVAGKLWQQETKTQEEIDARVQQHKTLMSASRDIVRSWDEIAQTINLLWAPEGLNTDGLLVQAFGVLAGQRNADIIAWGPLGVEETIRWLDAHVKENAAEEKRGEELYELKGETR
;
A
#
# COMPACT_ATOMS: atom_id res chain seq x y z
N MET A 1 18.74 10.82 41.86
CA MET A 1 19.40 11.09 40.56
C MET A 1 18.75 12.34 39.99
N ALA A 2 19.54 13.34 39.61
CA ALA A 2 19.05 14.69 39.30
C ALA A 2 18.08 14.70 38.10
N SER A 3 16.99 15.43 38.25
CA SER A 3 15.91 15.55 37.27
C SER A 3 16.37 16.33 36.03
N GLY A 4 16.19 15.74 34.84
CA GLY A 4 15.61 16.43 33.68
C GLY A 4 16.47 17.33 32.79
N THR A 5 17.75 17.60 33.04
CA THR A 5 18.56 18.42 32.13
C THR A 5 19.14 17.59 30.97
N MET A 6 18.47 17.63 29.82
CA MET A 6 19.02 17.10 28.57
C MET A 6 20.14 18.04 28.10
N GLN A 7 21.33 17.49 27.88
CA GLN A 7 22.47 18.24 27.33
C GLN A 7 22.47 18.16 25.80
N TYR A 8 23.15 19.11 25.14
CA TYR A 8 23.43 19.00 23.71
C TYR A 8 24.19 17.71 23.42
N ALA A 9 23.91 17.14 22.25
CA ALA A 9 24.57 15.94 21.79
C ALA A 9 26.06 16.18 21.56
N THR A 10 26.89 15.27 22.04
CA THR A 10 28.32 15.27 21.74
C THR A 10 28.58 14.63 20.38
N ARG A 11 29.77 14.87 19.80
CA ARG A 11 30.22 14.15 18.60
C ARG A 11 30.12 12.63 18.76
N GLN A 12 30.41 12.10 19.95
CA GLN A 12 30.33 10.66 20.22
C GLN A 12 28.88 10.15 20.14
N ASP A 13 27.91 10.91 20.64
CA ASP A 13 26.50 10.54 20.57
C ASP A 13 26.02 10.43 19.12
N TRP A 14 26.42 11.38 18.26
CA TRP A 14 26.11 11.34 16.83
C TRP A 14 26.77 10.15 16.12
N GLN A 15 28.02 9.82 16.48
CA GLN A 15 28.68 8.60 15.97
C GLN A 15 27.94 7.33 16.38
N ASP A 16 27.45 7.26 17.62
CA ASP A 16 26.70 6.11 18.12
C ASP A 16 25.35 6.00 17.41
N ILE A 17 24.65 7.12 17.18
CA ILE A 17 23.43 7.16 16.36
C ILE A 17 23.71 6.64 14.95
N MET A 18 24.77 7.10 14.30
CA MET A 18 25.13 6.66 12.95
C MET A 18 25.42 5.15 12.87
N LYS A 19 25.83 4.53 13.99
CA LYS A 19 26.06 3.08 14.12
C LYS A 19 24.82 2.29 14.58
N ASN A 20 23.63 2.90 14.59
CA ASN A 20 22.39 2.32 15.13
C ASN A 20 22.49 1.92 16.62
N ARG A 21 23.26 2.69 17.41
CA ARG A 21 23.43 2.50 18.85
C ARG A 21 22.84 3.66 19.65
N SER A 22 21.86 4.36 19.07
CA SER A 22 21.20 5.50 19.70
C SER A 22 20.58 5.08 21.03
N ARG A 23 20.82 5.88 22.07
CA ARG A 23 20.14 5.75 23.37
C ARG A 23 18.80 6.48 23.39
N LEU A 24 18.62 7.45 22.50
CA LEU A 24 17.43 8.29 22.42
C LEU A 24 16.59 7.91 21.20
N LYS A 25 15.28 7.87 21.40
CA LYS A 25 14.33 7.55 20.34
C LYS A 25 13.51 8.77 19.94
N MET A 26 13.02 8.76 18.71
CA MET A 26 12.22 9.84 18.14
C MET A 26 10.99 10.19 19.01
N HIS A 27 10.26 9.18 19.49
CA HIS A 27 9.07 9.40 20.32
C HIS A 27 9.41 10.02 21.68
N GLU A 28 10.55 9.67 22.27
CA GLU A 28 11.00 10.26 23.55
C GLU A 28 11.29 11.75 23.40
N LEU A 29 11.85 12.17 22.26
CA LEU A 29 12.08 13.60 21.96
C LEU A 29 10.75 14.36 21.77
N ILE A 30 9.80 13.75 21.07
CA ILE A 30 8.46 14.34 20.85
C ILE A 30 7.69 14.46 22.18
N GLU A 31 7.74 13.43 23.02
CA GLU A 31 7.13 13.44 24.35
C GLU A 31 7.83 14.44 25.27
N ARG A 32 9.16 14.58 25.21
CA ARG A 32 9.92 15.62 25.94
C ARG A 32 9.52 17.04 25.55
N LEU A 33 9.12 17.27 24.30
CA LEU A 33 8.56 18.55 23.85
C LEU A 33 7.11 18.75 24.29
N GLY A 34 6.49 17.73 24.88
CA GLY A 34 5.08 17.74 25.26
C GLY A 34 4.15 17.67 24.06
N LEU A 35 4.60 17.27 22.87
CA LEU A 35 3.77 17.30 21.67
C LEU A 35 2.86 16.06 21.62
N ARG A 36 1.55 16.28 21.45
CA ARG A 36 0.57 15.22 21.28
C ARG A 36 0.67 14.64 19.87
N ALA A 37 1.26 13.45 19.75
CA ALA A 37 1.34 12.70 18.50
C ALA A 37 0.34 11.53 18.47
N LYS A 38 -0.28 11.32 17.31
CA LYS A 38 -0.99 10.08 16.99
C LYS A 38 -0.01 9.04 16.49
N TRP A 39 0.32 8.11 17.37
CA TRP A 39 1.10 6.94 17.03
C TRP A 39 0.19 5.91 16.35
N SER A 40 0.70 5.23 15.32
CA SER A 40 0.12 3.95 14.92
C SER A 40 0.21 2.99 16.12
N SER A 41 -0.72 2.03 16.20
CA SER A 41 -0.89 1.02 17.27
C SER A 41 0.41 0.46 17.91
N ASN A 42 1.52 0.42 17.17
CA ASN A 42 2.80 -0.14 17.62
C ASN A 42 3.88 0.90 17.99
N LYS A 43 3.56 2.19 18.20
CA LYS A 43 4.55 3.30 18.35
C LYS A 43 5.64 3.27 17.25
N ARG A 44 5.30 2.64 16.11
CA ARG A 44 6.18 2.26 15.02
C ARG A 44 5.50 2.65 13.73
N GLY A 45 5.95 3.73 13.14
CA GLY A 45 5.38 4.31 11.93
C GLY A 45 5.57 5.81 11.88
N LYS A 46 5.03 6.42 10.83
CA LYS A 46 5.04 7.87 10.65
C LYS A 46 4.39 8.56 11.86
N THR A 47 5.13 9.45 12.51
CA THR A 47 4.57 10.34 13.52
C THR A 47 3.57 11.27 12.84
N ASN A 48 2.30 11.20 13.23
CA ASN A 48 1.27 12.11 12.75
C ASN A 48 0.85 13.05 13.88
N PHE A 49 0.67 14.32 13.54
CA PHE A 49 0.17 15.35 14.45
C PHE A 49 -1.20 15.81 13.95
N ASP A 50 -2.14 16.06 14.84
CA ASP A 50 -3.44 16.62 14.44
C ASP A 50 -3.32 18.14 14.20
N SER A 51 -2.56 18.82 15.05
CA SER A 51 -2.42 20.27 15.04
C SER A 51 -1.69 20.78 13.80
N PRO A 52 -2.28 21.76 13.07
CA PRO A 52 -1.62 22.37 11.93
C PRO A 52 -0.34 23.11 12.31
N LEU A 53 -0.28 23.70 13.51
CA LEU A 53 0.91 24.40 14.02
C LEU A 53 2.11 23.45 14.14
N VAL A 54 1.87 22.26 14.71
CA VAL A 54 2.93 21.26 14.87
C VAL A 54 3.33 20.65 13.51
N LYS A 55 2.38 20.51 12.58
CA LYS A 55 2.70 20.10 11.20
C LYS A 55 3.61 21.10 10.50
N GLU A 56 3.37 22.40 10.69
CA GLU A 56 4.21 23.46 10.12
C GLU A 56 5.62 23.44 10.73
N LEU A 57 5.75 23.28 12.06
CA LEU A 57 7.04 23.07 12.71
C LEU A 57 7.82 21.91 12.08
N VAL A 58 7.16 20.76 11.90
CA VAL A 58 7.78 19.56 11.32
C VAL A 58 8.18 19.78 9.85
N LEU A 59 7.43 20.60 9.11
CA LEU A 59 7.76 20.98 7.73
C LEU A 59 9.03 21.84 7.69
N ASP A 60 9.12 22.88 8.52
CA ASP A 60 10.30 23.75 8.57
C ASP A 60 11.54 22.99 9.07
N MET A 61 11.37 22.12 10.06
CA MET A 61 12.43 21.19 10.47
C MET A 61 12.89 20.29 9.31
N THR A 62 11.97 19.84 8.46
CA THR A 62 12.31 19.02 7.30
C THR A 62 13.11 19.82 6.27
N ASN A 63 12.81 21.11 6.09
CA ASN A 63 13.59 21.99 5.23
C ASN A 63 15.02 22.13 5.74
N ILE A 64 15.23 22.37 7.05
CA ILE A 64 16.56 22.40 7.67
C ILE A 64 17.30 21.08 7.43
N VAL A 65 16.65 19.94 7.69
CA VAL A 65 17.27 18.61 7.47
C VAL A 65 17.69 18.41 6.01
N SER A 66 16.98 19.01 5.05
CA SER A 66 17.30 18.88 3.62
C SER A 66 18.55 19.65 3.19
N GLU A 67 18.95 20.66 3.97
CA GLU A 67 20.14 21.50 3.76
C GLU A 67 21.38 20.91 4.44
N LEU A 68 21.22 19.96 5.37
CA LEU A 68 22.34 19.31 6.06
C LEU A 68 23.14 18.37 5.15
N PRO A 69 24.43 18.14 5.47
CA PRO A 69 25.26 17.18 4.75
C PRO A 69 24.62 15.80 4.71
N LYS A 70 24.74 15.16 3.54
CA LYS A 70 24.25 13.79 3.31
C LYS A 70 25.36 12.76 3.48
N ASP A 71 26.59 13.22 3.70
CA ASP A 71 27.73 12.39 4.05
C ASP A 71 27.71 12.08 5.56
N PRO A 72 27.87 10.81 5.98
CA PRO A 72 27.86 10.42 7.39
C PRO A 72 28.86 11.17 8.27
N ASP A 73 30.09 11.32 7.81
CA ASP A 73 31.20 11.82 8.63
C ASP A 73 31.12 13.35 8.72
N GLU A 74 30.79 14.02 7.61
CA GLU A 74 30.54 15.46 7.58
C GLU A 74 29.34 15.84 8.46
N LEU A 75 28.24 15.07 8.42
CA LEU A 75 27.08 15.33 9.27
C LEU A 75 27.44 15.24 10.75
N VAL A 76 28.19 14.21 11.15
CA VAL A 76 28.64 14.04 12.55
C VAL A 76 29.56 15.18 12.99
N GLU A 77 30.41 15.67 12.09
CA GLU A 77 31.29 16.81 12.37
C GLU A 77 30.50 18.10 12.60
N ILE A 78 29.54 18.42 11.72
CA ILE A 78 28.69 19.60 11.86
C ILE A 78 27.82 19.51 13.12
N LEU A 79 27.11 18.40 13.33
CA LEU A 79 26.22 18.23 14.49
C LEU A 79 26.98 18.15 15.82
N GLY A 80 28.23 17.72 15.80
CA GLY A 80 29.09 17.63 16.98
C GLY A 80 29.81 18.93 17.33
N ALA A 81 29.72 19.96 16.49
CA ALA A 81 30.33 21.26 16.74
C ALA A 81 29.60 22.02 17.87
N PRO A 82 30.31 22.84 18.67
CA PRO A 82 29.67 23.73 19.62
C PRO A 82 28.75 24.71 18.86
N ASP A 83 27.58 25.00 19.42
CA ASP A 83 26.56 25.86 18.82
C ASP A 83 26.05 25.40 17.43
N SER A 84 26.24 24.12 17.10
CA SER A 84 25.68 23.54 15.88
C SER A 84 24.15 23.69 15.85
N LEU A 85 23.60 23.98 14.67
CA LEU A 85 22.18 24.23 14.43
C LEU A 85 21.55 25.34 15.31
N ARG A 86 22.35 26.19 15.95
CA ARG A 86 21.82 27.21 16.87
C ARG A 86 20.96 28.23 16.13
N ALA A 87 21.40 28.72 14.98
CA ALA A 87 20.64 29.69 14.19
C ALA A 87 19.32 29.09 13.68
N GLU A 88 19.34 27.84 13.26
CA GLU A 88 18.22 27.09 12.74
C GLU A 88 17.19 26.79 13.83
N THR A 89 17.64 26.35 15.01
CA THR A 89 16.77 26.12 16.17
C THR A 89 16.21 27.42 16.73
N ASP A 90 16.99 28.51 16.78
CA ASP A 90 16.50 29.84 17.15
C ASP A 90 15.48 30.36 16.14
N HIS A 91 15.67 30.11 14.85
CA HIS A 91 14.68 30.45 13.82
C HIS A 91 13.35 29.72 14.04
N LEU A 92 13.39 28.40 14.30
CA LEU A 92 12.19 27.62 14.61
C LEU A 92 11.48 28.11 15.87
N LEU A 93 12.25 28.43 16.91
CA LEU A 93 11.72 28.98 18.16
C LEU A 93 11.10 30.35 17.97
N ASN A 94 11.71 31.22 17.19
CA ASN A 94 11.15 32.55 16.90
C ASN A 94 9.85 32.46 16.09
N LYS A 95 9.76 31.52 15.15
CA LYS A 95 8.58 31.34 14.31
C LYS A 95 7.43 30.62 15.03
N HIS A 96 7.73 29.51 15.72
CA HIS A 96 6.72 28.59 16.25
C HIS A 96 6.58 28.62 17.77
N GLY A 97 7.58 29.16 18.48
CA GLY A 97 7.73 29.06 19.92
C GLY A 97 6.50 29.53 20.69
N ALA A 98 6.09 30.78 20.44
CA ALA A 98 4.94 31.39 21.11
C ALA A 98 3.61 30.72 20.71
N ALA A 99 3.45 30.25 19.47
CA ALA A 99 2.22 29.63 19.01
C ALA A 99 2.02 28.21 19.58
N ILE A 100 3.11 27.44 19.70
CA ILE A 100 3.05 26.05 20.17
C ILE A 100 3.16 25.98 21.70
N TRP A 101 4.14 26.68 22.29
CA TRP A 101 4.47 26.61 23.72
C TRP A 101 4.22 27.91 24.48
N GLY A 102 3.62 28.93 23.88
CA GLY A 102 3.26 30.16 24.59
C GLY A 102 2.11 29.97 25.60
N ARG A 103 2.00 30.91 26.55
CA ARG A 103 0.91 30.91 27.54
C ARG A 103 -0.43 31.39 26.97
N MET A 104 -0.38 32.26 25.96
CA MET A 104 -1.55 32.87 25.35
C MET A 104 -1.90 32.16 24.04
N GLY A 105 -2.56 31.00 24.12
CA GLY A 105 -2.97 30.25 22.94
C GLY A 105 -3.66 28.93 23.29
N ASN A 106 -4.27 28.31 22.27
CA ASN A 106 -4.76 26.94 22.41
C ASN A 106 -3.54 25.99 22.53
N ARG A 107 -3.51 25.16 23.57
CA ARG A 107 -2.47 24.17 23.86
C ARG A 107 -2.98 22.73 23.81
N ASP A 108 -4.10 22.46 23.14
CA ASP A 108 -4.68 21.11 23.00
C ASP A 108 -3.72 20.13 22.28
N HIS A 109 -2.80 20.66 21.48
CA HIS A 109 -1.72 19.90 20.85
C HIS A 109 -0.57 19.55 21.78
N LEU A 110 -0.61 20.00 23.04
CA LEU A 110 0.32 19.60 24.07
C LEU A 110 -0.32 18.59 25.02
N VAL A 111 0.49 17.64 25.48
CA VAL A 111 0.13 16.77 26.59
C VAL A 111 0.28 17.52 27.90
N LYS A 112 -0.49 17.13 28.92
CA LYS A 112 -0.39 17.74 30.25
C LYS A 112 0.48 16.88 31.14
N MET A 113 1.25 17.51 32.03
CA MET A 113 1.96 16.80 33.07
C MET A 113 1.01 15.89 33.87
N GLY A 114 1.38 14.60 34.00
CA GLY A 114 0.59 13.60 34.74
C GLY A 114 -0.54 12.94 33.96
N GLU A 115 -0.65 13.17 32.64
CA GLU A 115 -1.57 12.43 31.78
C GLU A 115 -1.19 10.92 31.75
N PRO A 116 -2.15 9.98 31.86
CA PRO A 116 -1.87 8.56 32.11
C PRO A 116 -1.05 7.85 31.02
N ASP A 117 -1.04 8.39 29.80
CA ASP A 117 -0.30 7.83 28.66
C ASP A 117 1.13 8.39 28.53
N ILE A 118 1.53 9.32 29.41
CA ILE A 118 2.81 10.02 29.34
C ILE A 118 3.68 9.64 30.53
N GLU A 119 4.88 9.11 30.25
CA GLU A 119 5.80 8.76 31.31
C GLU A 119 6.37 10.03 31.96
N PRO A 120 6.23 10.19 33.29
CA PRO A 120 6.74 11.37 34.00
C PRO A 120 8.25 11.58 33.86
N PHE A 121 8.98 10.52 33.51
CA PHE A 121 10.41 10.58 33.25
C PHE A 121 10.76 11.40 32.00
N TYR A 122 9.93 11.31 30.94
CA TYR A 122 10.17 12.03 29.69
C TYR A 122 9.54 13.43 29.70
N TYR A 123 8.42 13.63 30.40
CA TYR A 123 7.75 14.94 30.48
C TYR A 123 7.46 15.33 31.93
N PRO A 124 8.48 15.80 32.69
CA PRO A 124 8.35 16.07 34.11
C PRO A 124 7.62 17.37 34.44
N ARG A 125 7.51 18.32 33.50
CA ARG A 125 6.80 19.60 33.68
C ARG A 125 6.28 20.14 32.35
N ASP A 126 5.20 20.90 32.41
CA ASP A 126 4.69 21.63 31.24
C ASP A 126 5.69 22.70 30.79
N LEU A 127 5.99 22.75 29.50
CA LEU A 127 6.97 23.68 28.93
C LEU A 127 6.33 24.98 28.46
N TYR A 128 6.96 26.12 28.79
CA TYR A 128 6.49 27.44 28.37
C TYR A 128 7.57 28.21 27.63
N PHE A 129 7.28 28.66 26.41
CA PHE A 129 8.24 29.43 25.59
C PHE A 129 8.72 30.71 26.28
N ASP A 130 7.86 31.34 27.07
CA ASP A 130 8.15 32.57 27.82
C ASP A 130 9.14 32.36 28.97
N ASN A 131 9.36 31.10 29.39
CA ASN A 131 10.33 30.75 30.42
C ASN A 131 11.68 30.41 29.77
N GLU A 132 12.75 31.11 30.17
CA GLU A 132 14.09 30.94 29.60
C GLU A 132 14.61 29.50 29.70
N GLU A 133 14.41 28.85 30.86
CA GLU A 133 14.88 27.47 31.07
C GLU A 133 14.16 26.48 30.15
N ASP A 134 12.84 26.64 30.00
CA ASP A 134 12.05 25.77 29.14
C ASP A 134 12.39 26.04 27.67
N ARG A 135 12.65 27.30 27.31
CA ARG A 135 13.08 27.68 25.96
C ARG A 135 14.42 27.05 25.60
N GLU A 136 15.39 27.02 26.52
CA GLU A 136 16.67 26.34 26.32
C GLU A 136 16.48 24.82 26.19
N LEU A 137 15.58 24.23 26.99
CA LEU A 137 15.27 22.81 26.88
C LEU A 137 14.61 22.49 25.53
N ILE A 138 13.63 23.29 25.09
CA ILE A 138 12.99 23.14 23.77
C ILE A 138 14.04 23.25 22.67
N ARG A 139 14.94 24.24 22.74
CA ARG A 139 16.05 24.40 21.78
C ARG A 139 16.89 23.13 21.71
N THR A 140 17.33 22.64 22.87
CA THR A 140 18.16 21.44 22.98
C THR A 140 17.44 20.22 22.40
N VAL A 141 16.17 20.01 22.72
CA VAL A 141 15.41 18.86 22.22
C VAL A 141 15.14 18.97 20.71
N LEU A 142 14.92 20.18 20.18
CA LEU A 142 14.80 20.42 18.73
C LEU A 142 16.11 20.10 18.00
N HIS A 143 17.26 20.47 18.57
CA HIS A 143 18.59 20.10 18.04
C HIS A 143 18.72 18.58 17.89
N TRP A 144 18.40 17.84 18.96
CA TRP A 144 18.38 16.38 18.94
C TRP A 144 17.43 15.82 17.88
N TRP A 145 16.24 16.39 17.75
CA TRP A 145 15.23 15.92 16.81
C TRP A 145 15.65 16.13 15.35
N ILE A 146 16.20 17.30 15.02
CA ILE A 146 16.74 17.61 13.69
C ILE A 146 17.88 16.65 13.34
N GLY A 147 18.87 16.49 14.24
CA GLY A 147 20.00 15.60 14.01
C GLY A 147 19.58 14.14 13.82
N LEU A 148 18.65 13.63 14.65
CA LEU A 148 18.13 12.27 14.51
C LEU A 148 17.37 12.07 13.18
N LYS A 149 16.62 13.06 12.71
CA LYS A 149 15.98 13.04 11.38
C LYS A 149 17.03 12.98 10.26
N ALA A 150 18.09 13.76 10.34
CA ALA A 150 19.17 13.76 9.35
C ALA A 150 19.88 12.40 9.29
N CYS A 151 20.23 11.82 10.44
CA CYS A 151 20.81 10.47 10.51
C CYS A 151 19.89 9.41 9.88
N ASN A 152 18.58 9.46 10.16
CA ASN A 152 17.61 8.54 9.58
C ASN A 152 17.52 8.64 8.05
N VAL A 153 17.66 9.85 7.48
CA VAL A 153 17.71 10.06 6.02
C VAL A 153 18.92 9.34 5.42
N ILE A 154 20.11 9.46 6.04
CA ILE A 154 21.32 8.77 5.58
C ILE A 154 21.16 7.25 5.68
N HIS A 155 20.62 6.74 6.79
CA HIS A 155 20.37 5.31 6.95
C HIS A 155 19.36 4.77 5.93
N ALA A 156 18.29 5.51 5.65
CA ALA A 156 17.31 5.13 4.62
C ALA A 156 17.95 5.08 3.23
N ARG A 157 18.77 6.09 2.90
CA ARG A 157 19.53 6.12 1.64
C ARG A 157 20.48 4.92 1.52
N GLY A 158 21.27 4.65 2.56
CA GLY A 158 22.20 3.52 2.57
C GLY A 158 21.50 2.15 2.42
N ARG A 159 20.27 2.00 2.91
CA ARG A 159 19.45 0.80 2.67
C ARG A 159 19.00 0.69 1.22
N LEU A 160 18.48 1.77 0.63
CA LEU A 160 18.05 1.80 -0.77
C LEU A 160 19.21 1.51 -1.74
N ASP A 161 20.39 2.05 -1.47
CA ASP A 161 21.57 1.81 -2.30
C ASP A 161 22.03 0.34 -2.24
N ARG A 162 21.93 -0.32 -1.07
CA ARG A 162 22.19 -1.77 -0.94
C ARG A 162 21.16 -2.61 -1.70
N GLU A 163 19.88 -2.24 -1.67
CA GLU A 163 18.84 -2.93 -2.43
C GLU A 163 19.02 -2.77 -3.94
N ARG A 164 19.39 -1.56 -4.39
CA ARG A 164 19.74 -1.29 -5.79
C ARG A 164 20.93 -2.12 -6.23
N LYS A 165 22.01 -2.13 -5.46
CA LYS A 165 23.21 -2.94 -5.73
C LYS A 165 22.88 -4.43 -5.80
N LYS A 166 22.08 -4.94 -4.86
CA LYS A 166 21.61 -6.34 -4.87
C LYS A 166 20.78 -6.67 -6.12
N LYS A 167 20.00 -5.73 -6.63
CA LYS A 167 19.22 -5.90 -7.86
C LYS A 167 20.15 -5.92 -9.09
N GLU A 168 21.14 -5.05 -9.15
CA GLU A 168 22.16 -5.01 -10.21
C GLU A 168 23.01 -6.29 -10.23
N ASP A 169 23.45 -6.76 -9.07
CA ASP A 169 24.22 -8.01 -8.94
C ASP A 169 23.39 -9.23 -9.40
N ARG A 170 22.08 -9.24 -9.12
CA ARG A 170 21.17 -10.29 -9.60
C ARG A 170 21.00 -10.28 -11.13
N ILE A 171 21.03 -9.10 -11.75
CA ILE A 171 20.94 -8.96 -13.21
C ILE A 171 22.24 -9.45 -13.84
N LYS A 172 23.40 -9.01 -13.33
CA LYS A 172 24.72 -9.46 -13.82
C LYS A 172 24.90 -10.97 -13.72
N PHE A 173 24.51 -11.59 -12.60
CA PHE A 173 24.60 -13.04 -12.45
C PHE A 173 23.72 -13.80 -13.46
N LYS A 174 22.59 -13.22 -13.89
CA LYS A 174 21.73 -13.81 -14.93
C LYS A 174 22.36 -13.70 -16.33
N ASP A 175 23.08 -12.63 -16.61
CA ASP A 175 23.71 -12.39 -17.92
C ASP A 175 25.02 -13.19 -18.08
N GLU A 176 25.78 -13.40 -17.00
CA GLU A 176 27.05 -14.16 -17.03
C GLU A 176 26.85 -15.69 -17.03
N HIS A 177 25.73 -16.18 -16.51
CA HIS A 177 25.35 -17.59 -16.55
C HIS A 177 24.00 -17.77 -17.26
N PRO A 178 23.95 -17.64 -18.60
CA PRO A 178 22.78 -18.07 -19.35
C PRO A 178 22.59 -19.57 -19.09
N SER A 179 21.56 -19.90 -18.31
CA SER A 179 21.22 -21.29 -17.98
C SER A 179 20.99 -22.06 -19.30
N PRO A 180 21.74 -23.14 -19.57
CA PRO A 180 21.71 -23.82 -20.87
C PRO A 180 20.46 -24.69 -21.12
N MET A 181 19.35 -24.46 -20.43
CA MET A 181 18.15 -25.30 -20.50
C MET A 181 17.02 -24.77 -21.42
N ASP A 182 17.17 -23.60 -22.05
CA ASP A 182 16.16 -23.05 -22.97
C ASP A 182 16.43 -23.42 -24.45
N ILE A 183 16.86 -24.67 -24.72
CA ILE A 183 16.79 -25.28 -26.05
C ILE A 183 15.85 -26.49 -25.95
N ILE A 184 14.55 -26.21 -26.01
CA ILE A 184 13.54 -27.26 -26.24
C ILE A 184 13.37 -27.39 -27.76
N PRO A 185 13.77 -28.51 -28.40
CA PRO A 185 13.44 -28.77 -29.79
C PRO A 185 11.93 -29.08 -29.94
N PRO A 186 11.31 -28.74 -31.08
CA PRO A 186 9.87 -28.92 -31.28
C PRO A 186 9.49 -30.41 -31.25
N VAL A 187 8.54 -30.73 -30.36
CA VAL A 187 7.97 -32.07 -30.15
C VAL A 187 7.16 -32.49 -31.38
N LEU A 188 7.56 -33.60 -32.01
CA LEU A 188 6.74 -34.32 -32.99
C LEU A 188 5.67 -35.15 -32.27
N ILE A 189 4.43 -34.96 -32.72
CA ILE A 189 3.22 -35.67 -32.30
C ILE A 189 3.32 -37.14 -32.73
N ALA A 190 3.06 -38.08 -31.82
CA ALA A 190 2.83 -39.49 -32.13
C ALA A 190 1.42 -39.91 -31.65
N PRO A 191 0.64 -40.65 -32.46
CA PRO A 191 -0.75 -41.00 -32.15
C PRO A 191 -0.85 -42.25 -31.27
N ALA A 192 -1.94 -42.29 -30.49
CA ALA A 192 -2.33 -43.35 -29.59
C ALA A 192 -2.72 -44.65 -30.31
N LEU A 193 -2.47 -45.79 -29.65
CA LEU A 193 -3.17 -47.06 -29.89
C LEU A 193 -3.49 -47.75 -28.54
N PRO A 194 -4.64 -48.44 -28.41
CA PRO A 194 -5.13 -49.01 -27.15
C PRO A 194 -4.96 -50.54 -27.10
N HIS A 195 -4.64 -51.08 -25.92
CA HIS A 195 -4.93 -52.44 -25.42
C HIS A 195 -4.42 -52.46 -23.97
N GLY A 196 -5.18 -52.80 -22.92
CA GLY A 196 -6.10 -53.90 -22.80
C GLY A 196 -5.39 -55.08 -22.13
N TYR A 197 -5.49 -55.18 -20.81
CA TYR A 197 -5.68 -56.39 -19.96
C TYR A 197 -5.00 -56.30 -18.58
N PRO A 198 -5.63 -56.87 -17.53
CA PRO A 198 -5.21 -56.75 -16.14
C PRO A 198 -4.38 -57.95 -15.68
N MET A 199 -3.39 -57.72 -14.81
CA MET A 199 -2.89 -58.77 -13.92
C MET A 199 -2.53 -58.19 -12.56
N ASP A 200 -3.18 -58.80 -11.57
CA ASP A 200 -3.04 -58.66 -10.14
C ASP A 200 -1.92 -59.60 -9.67
N HIS A 201 -0.88 -59.13 -8.97
CA HIS A 201 -0.01 -59.96 -8.11
C HIS A 201 0.69 -59.15 -7.00
N ARG A 202 0.13 -59.32 -5.80
CA ARG A 202 0.71 -59.36 -4.45
C ARG A 202 2.21 -59.72 -4.31
N ARG A 203 2.92 -58.96 -3.43
CA ARG A 203 3.98 -59.30 -2.42
C ARG A 203 5.29 -58.45 -2.53
N PRO A 204 6.13 -58.33 -1.47
CA PRO A 204 5.95 -57.60 -0.19
C PRO A 204 7.20 -56.68 0.07
N PRO A 205 7.44 -56.09 1.28
CA PRO A 205 8.31 -54.92 1.44
C PRO A 205 9.79 -55.30 1.68
N ILE A 206 10.71 -54.50 1.14
CA ILE A 206 12.13 -54.54 1.50
C ILE A 206 12.47 -53.30 2.31
N GLN A 207 12.84 -53.55 3.57
CA GLN A 207 13.53 -52.62 4.45
C GLN A 207 15.00 -52.54 4.01
N PHE A 208 15.54 -51.33 3.89
CA PHE A 208 16.94 -51.08 4.20
C PHE A 208 17.08 -49.76 4.95
N SER A 209 17.72 -49.87 6.10
CA SER A 209 18.13 -48.77 6.95
C SER A 209 19.59 -48.40 6.62
N ASN A 210 19.91 -47.13 6.87
CA ASN A 210 21.16 -46.61 7.45
C ASN A 210 22.25 -45.94 6.57
N HIS A 211 22.52 -44.67 6.98
CA HIS A 211 23.80 -43.94 7.04
C HIS A 211 24.38 -43.43 5.69
N SER A 212 24.83 -42.19 5.45
CA SER A 212 25.29 -41.05 6.28
C SER A 212 25.44 -39.75 5.45
N ALA A 213 25.59 -38.64 6.18
CA ALA A 213 26.44 -37.47 5.93
C ALA A 213 25.95 -36.28 5.06
N ALA A 214 25.95 -35.14 5.75
CA ALA A 214 25.76 -33.76 5.34
C ALA A 214 26.62 -33.30 4.14
N THR A 215 26.04 -32.40 3.33
CA THR A 215 26.79 -31.32 2.68
C THR A 215 25.86 -30.11 2.53
N TYR A 216 26.36 -28.95 2.99
CA TYR A 216 25.70 -27.66 2.94
C TYR A 216 25.44 -27.20 1.51
N GLY A 217 24.21 -26.77 1.22
CA GLY A 217 23.84 -26.08 -0.02
C GLY A 217 22.62 -25.21 0.20
N HIS A 218 22.83 -23.91 0.40
CA HIS A 218 21.76 -22.91 0.48
C HIS A 218 21.11 -22.69 -0.90
N PRO A 219 19.77 -22.69 -1.02
CA PRO A 219 19.11 -22.19 -2.23
C PRO A 219 18.83 -20.68 -2.16
N PRO A 220 18.85 -19.97 -3.32
CA PRO A 220 18.77 -18.51 -3.40
C PRO A 220 17.33 -17.99 -3.28
N ARG A 221 17.19 -16.83 -2.62
CA ARG A 221 15.94 -16.07 -2.46
C ARG A 221 15.75 -15.09 -3.65
N HIS A 222 14.69 -15.27 -4.45
CA HIS A 222 14.12 -14.28 -5.38
C HIS A 222 12.84 -13.70 -4.73
N MET A 223 12.72 -12.40 -4.41
CA MET A 223 12.55 -11.16 -5.20
C MET A 223 11.09 -10.88 -5.62
N GLN A 224 10.44 -9.96 -4.89
CA GLN A 224 9.26 -9.20 -5.33
C GLN A 224 9.73 -7.92 -6.05
N VAL A 225 9.08 -7.57 -7.16
CA VAL A 225 9.32 -6.37 -7.95
C VAL A 225 8.02 -5.56 -7.96
N LEU A 226 8.01 -4.40 -7.30
CA LEU A 226 7.04 -3.34 -7.58
C LEU A 226 7.76 -2.25 -8.36
N ARG A 227 7.20 -1.90 -9.53
CA ARG A 227 7.61 -0.80 -10.39
C ARG A 227 6.43 0.17 -10.41
N LEU A 228 6.66 1.39 -9.92
CA LEU A 228 5.67 2.47 -9.97
C LEU A 228 6.25 3.58 -10.85
N ASP A 229 5.62 3.79 -12.00
CA ASP A 229 5.85 4.93 -12.88
C ASP A 229 4.89 6.05 -12.48
N THR A 230 5.38 7.28 -12.33
CA THR A 230 4.52 8.47 -12.13
C THR A 230 4.99 9.62 -13.02
N ALA A 231 4.09 10.09 -13.88
CA ALA A 231 4.18 11.32 -14.66
C ALA A 231 3.48 12.50 -13.94
N PRO A 232 3.76 13.77 -14.31
CA PRO A 232 3.58 14.93 -13.42
C PRO A 232 2.27 15.71 -13.66
N HIS A 233 1.76 16.38 -12.61
CA HIS A 233 0.81 17.48 -12.73
C HIS A 233 1.34 18.69 -11.94
N GLY A 234 1.43 19.83 -12.63
CA GLY A 234 1.79 21.12 -12.07
C GLY A 234 0.56 21.87 -11.58
N GLN A 235 0.76 22.72 -10.57
CA GLN A 235 -0.23 23.72 -10.17
C GLN A 235 0.43 25.10 -10.14
N TYR A 236 -0.16 26.00 -10.92
CA TYR A 236 -0.02 27.44 -10.82
C TYR A 236 -1.14 27.96 -9.91
N THR A 237 -0.80 28.89 -9.02
CA THR A 237 -1.75 29.77 -8.32
C THR A 237 -2.19 30.92 -9.24
N PRO A 238 -3.35 31.55 -8.97
CA PRO A 238 -3.23 32.88 -8.37
C PRO A 238 -4.36 33.27 -7.38
N SER A 239 -4.00 34.19 -6.49
CA SER A 239 -4.90 35.01 -5.67
C SER A 239 -5.46 36.19 -6.47
N THR A 240 -6.73 36.58 -6.25
CA THR A 240 -7.15 37.92 -5.77
C THR A 240 -8.68 38.09 -5.71
N SER A 241 -9.05 39.02 -4.83
CA SER A 241 -10.36 39.45 -4.30
C SER A 241 -11.33 40.14 -5.26
N ALA A 242 -12.65 39.95 -5.05
CA ALA A 242 -13.66 41.02 -4.86
C ALA A 242 -15.10 40.43 -4.71
N SER A 243 -15.92 41.06 -3.86
CA SER A 243 -17.37 40.81 -3.65
C SER A 243 -18.22 41.91 -4.38
N PRO A 244 -19.57 41.99 -4.25
CA PRO A 244 -20.63 41.16 -4.85
C PRO A 244 -21.78 41.96 -5.55
N LEU A 245 -22.83 41.23 -6.03
CA LEU A 245 -24.23 41.63 -6.39
C LEU A 245 -24.54 42.07 -7.87
N PRO A 246 -25.82 42.07 -8.33
CA PRO A 246 -26.81 40.97 -8.42
C PRO A 246 -27.57 40.94 -9.79
N SER A 247 -28.63 40.10 -9.90
CA SER A 247 -29.72 40.12 -10.92
C SER A 247 -29.42 39.40 -12.23
N SER A 248 -30.35 38.82 -13.00
CA SER A 248 -31.69 38.24 -12.83
C SER A 248 -31.99 37.45 -14.13
N ASP A 249 -33.03 36.62 -14.07
CA ASP A 249 -33.85 36.15 -15.20
C ASP A 249 -33.41 34.94 -16.04
N SER A 250 -34.27 33.92 -15.93
CA SER A 250 -34.40 32.76 -16.80
C SER A 250 -34.90 33.15 -18.21
N PRO A 251 -34.89 32.22 -19.19
CA PRO A 251 -36.14 31.50 -19.41
C PRO A 251 -36.04 30.01 -19.76
N ILE A 252 -37.19 29.39 -19.53
CA ILE A 252 -37.67 28.04 -19.82
C ILE A 252 -37.34 27.56 -21.24
N THR A 253 -36.85 26.33 -21.38
CA THR A 253 -37.20 25.46 -22.52
C THR A 253 -37.41 24.01 -22.06
N SER A 254 -38.41 23.38 -22.67
CA SER A 254 -38.91 22.03 -22.40
C SER A 254 -38.52 21.09 -23.55
N SER A 255 -37.96 19.92 -23.24
CA SER A 255 -38.06 18.65 -24.00
C SER A 255 -37.28 17.55 -23.24
N GLN A 256 -37.91 16.49 -22.73
CA GLN A 256 -38.24 15.24 -23.44
C GLN A 256 -36.98 14.63 -24.09
N GLY A 257 -36.37 13.52 -23.67
CA GLY A 257 -36.64 12.48 -22.69
C GLY A 257 -36.01 11.20 -23.25
N HIS A 258 -35.07 10.53 -22.57
CA HIS A 258 -34.65 9.17 -22.94
C HIS A 258 -33.97 8.43 -21.76
N SER A 259 -34.58 7.28 -21.42
CA SER A 259 -34.01 6.01 -20.95
C SER A 259 -32.99 6.02 -19.80
N THR A 260 -33.51 5.83 -18.59
CA THR A 260 -32.76 5.29 -17.44
C THR A 260 -32.77 3.76 -17.49
N LEU A 261 -31.58 3.14 -17.57
CA LEU A 261 -31.38 1.72 -17.25
C LEU A 261 -31.02 1.62 -15.75
N PRO A 262 -31.68 0.77 -14.95
CA PRO A 262 -31.31 0.56 -13.56
C PRO A 262 -30.20 -0.48 -13.43
N TRP A 263 -29.07 -0.09 -12.85
CA TRP A 263 -28.05 -1.00 -12.36
C TRP A 263 -28.58 -1.75 -11.12
N ARG A 264 -29.07 -2.98 -11.32
CA ARG A 264 -29.26 -3.97 -10.25
C ARG A 264 -28.27 -5.11 -10.46
N ILE A 265 -27.26 -5.18 -9.62
CA ILE A 265 -26.56 -6.44 -9.35
C ILE A 265 -27.59 -7.31 -8.63
N SER A 266 -28.19 -8.27 -9.35
CA SER A 266 -29.12 -9.24 -8.77
C SER A 266 -28.34 -10.42 -8.22
N PRO A 267 -28.69 -10.94 -7.03
CA PRO A 267 -28.07 -12.13 -6.48
C PRO A 267 -28.45 -13.37 -7.31
N LEU A 268 -27.45 -14.17 -7.66
CA LEU A 268 -27.59 -15.46 -8.31
C LEU A 268 -28.53 -16.34 -7.46
N SER A 269 -29.73 -16.62 -7.96
CA SER A 269 -30.62 -17.65 -7.41
C SER A 269 -30.99 -18.62 -8.52
N HIS A 270 -30.79 -19.90 -8.22
CA HIS A 270 -31.13 -21.04 -9.06
C HIS A 270 -32.61 -21.00 -9.47
N GLN A 271 -32.88 -21.19 -10.76
CA GLN A 271 -34.20 -21.65 -11.19
C GLN A 271 -34.05 -22.74 -12.26
N SER A 272 -34.30 -23.97 -11.79
CA SER A 272 -34.70 -25.11 -12.59
C SER A 272 -36.12 -24.88 -13.11
N GLN A 273 -36.37 -25.10 -14.42
CA GLN A 273 -37.57 -25.79 -14.89
C GLN A 273 -37.47 -26.18 -16.38
N ASN A 274 -38.08 -27.33 -16.66
CA ASN A 274 -38.20 -28.04 -17.92
C ASN A 274 -39.21 -27.42 -18.89
N GLY A 275 -39.02 -27.64 -20.20
CA GLY A 275 -40.11 -27.85 -21.18
C GLY A 275 -40.32 -26.75 -22.24
N PRO A 276 -41.00 -27.07 -23.36
CA PRO A 276 -40.30 -27.31 -24.63
C PRO A 276 -40.70 -26.42 -25.83
N ALA A 277 -39.82 -26.45 -26.84
CA ALA A 277 -39.95 -26.30 -28.30
C ALA A 277 -41.17 -25.55 -28.93
N THR A 278 -40.84 -24.56 -29.77
CA THR A 278 -41.40 -24.23 -31.12
C THR A 278 -40.51 -23.10 -31.67
N ASP A 279 -39.57 -23.34 -32.58
CA ASP A 279 -39.70 -23.33 -34.05
C ASP A 279 -40.48 -22.13 -34.63
N HIS A 280 -39.76 -21.15 -35.18
CA HIS A 280 -39.93 -20.55 -36.52
C HIS A 280 -39.18 -19.20 -36.63
N GLY A 281 -38.25 -19.13 -37.61
CA GLY A 281 -37.50 -17.92 -37.95
C GLY A 281 -38.31 -16.87 -38.73
N PRO A 282 -37.68 -15.74 -39.08
CA PRO A 282 -37.36 -15.57 -40.49
C PRO A 282 -35.99 -14.95 -40.79
N ARG A 283 -35.53 -15.26 -42.00
CA ARG A 283 -34.26 -14.93 -42.66
C ARG A 283 -34.03 -13.42 -42.80
N HIS A 284 -32.82 -12.97 -42.49
CA HIS A 284 -32.26 -11.69 -42.93
C HIS A 284 -31.27 -11.90 -44.10
N PRO A 285 -31.21 -10.99 -45.08
CA PRO A 285 -30.27 -11.05 -46.21
C PRO A 285 -28.86 -10.54 -45.83
N PRO A 286 -27.81 -10.98 -46.55
CA PRO A 286 -26.41 -10.63 -46.24
C PRO A 286 -26.03 -9.21 -46.71
N PRO A 287 -25.04 -8.56 -46.05
CA PRO A 287 -24.58 -7.22 -46.41
C PRO A 287 -23.57 -7.21 -47.58
N PRO A 288 -23.45 -6.08 -48.32
CA PRO A 288 -22.51 -5.90 -49.43
C PRO A 288 -21.05 -5.65 -48.98
N PRO A 289 -20.06 -5.89 -49.86
CA PRO A 289 -18.64 -5.78 -49.54
C PRO A 289 -18.12 -4.33 -49.49
N PRO A 290 -17.03 -4.06 -48.74
CA PRO A 290 -16.45 -2.72 -48.59
C PRO A 290 -15.56 -2.31 -49.79
N PRO A 291 -15.46 -1.00 -50.11
CA PRO A 291 -14.54 -0.47 -51.13
C PRO A 291 -13.08 -0.34 -50.64
N PRO A 292 -12.11 -0.23 -51.57
CA PRO A 292 -10.69 -0.46 -51.29
C PRO A 292 -9.95 0.72 -50.67
N ILE A 293 -8.97 0.37 -49.85
CA ILE A 293 -8.03 1.21 -49.10
C ILE A 293 -7.07 1.92 -50.07
N GLN A 294 -6.98 3.25 -49.97
CA GLN A 294 -5.91 4.06 -50.57
C GLN A 294 -4.94 4.53 -49.46
N HIS A 295 -3.67 4.19 -49.62
CA HIS A 295 -2.56 4.72 -48.81
C HIS A 295 -2.08 6.08 -49.35
N PRO A 296 -1.63 6.99 -48.47
CA PRO A 296 -0.57 7.92 -48.83
C PRO A 296 0.64 7.88 -47.87
N PRO A 297 1.78 8.46 -48.28
CA PRO A 297 3.11 7.99 -47.89
C PRO A 297 3.80 8.80 -46.78
N ALA A 298 4.85 8.16 -46.27
CA ALA A 298 5.78 8.61 -45.24
C ALA A 298 6.59 9.88 -45.62
N ILE A 299 6.82 10.74 -44.63
CA ILE A 299 7.88 11.77 -44.64
C ILE A 299 8.64 11.74 -43.29
N ALA A 300 9.97 11.84 -43.41
CA ALA A 300 11.02 11.65 -42.41
C ALA A 300 11.18 12.81 -41.40
N PRO A 301 11.91 12.61 -40.28
CA PRO A 301 12.00 13.59 -39.19
C PRO A 301 13.23 14.50 -39.29
N HIS A 302 13.06 15.76 -38.88
CA HIS A 302 14.17 16.70 -38.61
C HIS A 302 14.52 16.73 -37.12
N GLN A 303 15.82 16.67 -36.84
CA GLN A 303 16.44 16.82 -35.52
C GLN A 303 16.99 18.24 -35.33
N HIS A 304 17.16 18.62 -34.04
CA HIS A 304 18.17 19.53 -33.41
C HIS A 304 17.55 20.54 -32.39
N PRO A 305 18.34 21.12 -31.46
CA PRO A 305 18.45 20.61 -30.08
C PRO A 305 18.16 21.72 -29.05
N THR A 306 18.03 21.41 -27.75
CA THR A 306 18.55 22.29 -26.68
C THR A 306 18.54 21.65 -25.28
N ARG A 307 19.47 22.17 -24.48
CA ARG A 307 20.04 21.68 -23.23
C ARG A 307 19.67 22.67 -22.12
N SER A 308 19.11 22.22 -21.00
CA SER A 308 19.42 22.70 -19.64
C SER A 308 18.58 21.99 -18.55
N LEU A 309 19.26 21.63 -17.45
CA LEU A 309 18.77 21.18 -16.14
C LEU A 309 19.54 22.04 -15.10
N PRO A 310 19.15 22.14 -13.80
CA PRO A 310 18.00 21.56 -13.09
C PRO A 310 17.23 22.57 -12.17
N PRO A 311 16.15 22.14 -11.48
CA PRO A 311 16.31 21.82 -10.06
C PRO A 311 15.49 20.56 -9.65
N LEU A 312 16.20 19.44 -9.40
CA LEU A 312 15.62 18.14 -9.01
C LEU A 312 15.86 17.80 -7.52
N VAL A 313 16.58 18.66 -6.78
CA VAL A 313 17.12 18.30 -5.44
C VAL A 313 16.05 18.37 -4.33
N ASN A 314 15.01 19.20 -4.48
CA ASN A 314 14.02 19.42 -3.40
C ASN A 314 12.89 18.36 -3.38
N ARG A 315 12.64 17.64 -4.48
CA ARG A 315 11.55 16.66 -4.58
C ARG A 315 11.94 15.30 -3.96
N ILE A 316 13.20 14.89 -4.09
CA ILE A 316 13.74 13.63 -3.56
C ILE A 316 13.71 13.60 -2.01
N SER A 317 13.91 14.75 -1.36
CA SER A 317 13.89 14.85 0.11
C SER A 317 12.50 14.56 0.70
N SER A 318 11.42 14.90 0.00
CA SER A 318 10.04 14.64 0.46
C SER A 318 9.63 13.16 0.34
N GLU A 319 10.12 12.45 -0.68
CA GLU A 319 9.84 11.03 -0.91
C GLU A 319 10.71 10.12 -0.02
N LEU A 320 11.98 10.49 0.25
CA LEU A 320 12.83 9.79 1.21
C LEU A 320 12.26 9.84 2.64
N ASN A 321 11.62 10.95 3.03
CA ASN A 321 10.95 11.08 4.34
C ASN A 321 9.73 10.15 4.48
N THR A 322 9.10 9.79 3.36
CA THR A 322 7.94 8.88 3.34
C THR A 322 8.38 7.41 3.43
N LEU A 323 9.56 7.08 2.88
CA LEU A 323 10.15 5.74 2.94
C LEU A 323 10.90 5.42 4.24
N ALA A 324 11.50 6.41 4.90
CA ALA A 324 12.21 6.23 6.17
C ALA A 324 11.29 5.88 7.36
N SER A 325 9.98 6.13 7.23
CA SER A 325 8.98 5.94 8.30
C SER A 325 8.43 4.51 8.40
N ASN A 326 8.76 3.64 7.45
CA ASN A 326 8.48 2.22 7.51
C ASN A 326 9.80 1.46 7.70
N PHE A 327 9.74 0.29 8.33
CA PHE A 327 10.75 -0.78 8.36
C PHE A 327 11.61 -0.96 9.63
N LEU A 328 11.31 -2.11 10.26
CA LEU A 328 12.21 -3.15 10.76
C LEU A 328 13.49 -2.76 11.51
N GLU A 329 13.40 -2.76 12.84
CA GLU A 329 14.50 -3.01 13.76
C GLU A 329 14.38 -4.47 14.20
N ASP A 330 15.44 -5.24 13.97
CA ASP A 330 15.65 -6.55 14.60
C ASP A 330 15.93 -6.33 16.08
N ARG A 331 15.12 -6.95 16.94
CA ARG A 331 15.21 -6.83 18.41
C ARG A 331 16.06 -7.97 18.97
N PRO A 332 17.11 -7.70 19.78
CA PRO A 332 17.62 -8.69 20.72
C PRO A 332 16.62 -8.81 21.89
N LEU A 333 16.07 -9.99 22.11
CA LEU A 333 15.14 -10.25 23.21
C LEU A 333 15.87 -10.10 24.57
N PRO A 334 15.24 -9.50 25.59
CA PRO A 334 15.79 -9.48 26.94
C PRO A 334 15.77 -10.91 27.55
N PRO A 335 16.66 -11.22 28.51
CA PRO A 335 16.64 -12.49 29.21
C PRO A 335 15.41 -12.55 30.12
N SER A 336 14.35 -13.19 29.64
CA SER A 336 13.16 -13.49 30.44
C SER A 336 13.34 -14.83 31.11
N ASN A 337 13.56 -14.81 32.43
CA ASN A 337 13.70 -15.99 33.31
C ASN A 337 12.34 -16.65 33.65
N MET A 338 11.33 -16.57 32.78
CA MET A 338 10.08 -17.30 32.97
C MET A 338 10.02 -18.51 32.04
N PRO A 339 9.59 -19.69 32.52
CA PRO A 339 9.43 -20.86 31.67
C PRO A 339 8.46 -20.51 30.53
N PRO A 340 8.82 -20.78 29.27
CA PRO A 340 8.00 -20.40 28.12
C PRO A 340 6.70 -21.19 28.19
N GLN A 341 5.60 -20.52 28.53
CA GLN A 341 4.29 -21.08 28.26
C GLN A 341 4.16 -21.24 26.73
N PRO A 342 3.68 -22.39 26.24
CA PRO A 342 3.49 -22.58 24.81
C PRO A 342 2.60 -21.44 24.30
N PRO A 343 3.03 -20.71 23.26
CA PRO A 343 2.28 -19.57 22.77
C PRO A 343 0.92 -20.09 22.30
N THR A 344 -0.13 -19.81 23.07
CA THR A 344 -1.50 -20.03 22.61
C THR A 344 -1.70 -19.15 21.40
N VAL A 345 -1.74 -19.78 20.22
CA VAL A 345 -2.07 -19.13 18.95
C VAL A 345 -3.40 -18.39 19.17
N ARG A 346 -3.36 -17.06 19.10
CA ARG A 346 -4.57 -16.23 19.21
C ARG A 346 -5.42 -16.52 17.97
N THR A 347 -6.55 -17.17 18.20
CA THR A 347 -7.57 -17.39 17.18
C THR A 347 -8.40 -16.13 17.01
N LEU A 348 -8.96 -15.93 15.82
CA LEU A 348 -9.96 -14.89 15.58
C LEU A 348 -11.08 -15.01 16.63
N ASP A 349 -11.51 -13.86 17.15
CA ASP A 349 -12.66 -13.79 18.06
C ASP A 349 -13.89 -14.46 17.40
N PRO A 350 -14.58 -15.40 18.06
CA PRO A 350 -15.74 -16.08 17.48
C PRO A 350 -16.80 -15.12 16.94
N GLU A 351 -17.04 -13.99 17.61
CA GLU A 351 -18.01 -12.99 17.14
C GLU A 351 -17.60 -12.38 15.79
N LEU A 352 -16.33 -11.99 15.66
CA LEU A 352 -15.77 -11.48 14.42
C LEU A 352 -15.84 -12.52 13.29
N LEU A 353 -15.65 -13.80 13.63
CA LEU A 353 -15.72 -14.89 12.67
C LEU A 353 -17.16 -15.12 12.15
N TYR A 354 -18.17 -15.07 13.02
CA TYR A 354 -19.58 -15.13 12.59
C TYR A 354 -20.00 -13.89 11.79
N ALA A 355 -19.53 -12.70 12.19
CA ALA A 355 -19.74 -11.48 11.42
C ALA A 355 -19.18 -11.60 10.00
N PHE A 356 -17.94 -12.11 9.91
CA PHE A 356 -17.27 -12.35 8.64
C PHE A 356 -18.00 -13.38 7.79
N ARG A 357 -18.45 -14.47 8.41
CA ARG A 357 -19.20 -15.52 7.71
C ARG A 357 -20.53 -15.00 7.15
N LYS A 358 -21.30 -14.25 7.93
CA LYS A 358 -22.53 -13.58 7.47
C LYS A 358 -22.27 -12.56 6.35
N TYR A 359 -21.14 -11.88 6.39
CA TYR A 359 -20.76 -10.94 5.34
C TYR A 359 -20.48 -11.64 4.00
N ILE A 360 -19.83 -12.81 4.03
CA ILE A 360 -19.62 -13.64 2.83
C ILE A 360 -20.91 -14.33 2.36
N TYR A 361 -21.70 -14.84 3.30
CA TYR A 361 -22.95 -15.58 3.05
C TYR A 361 -24.13 -14.85 3.69
N PRO A 362 -24.79 -13.91 2.98
CA PRO A 362 -25.86 -13.09 3.53
C PRO A 362 -27.06 -13.87 4.08
N THR A 363 -27.23 -15.12 3.67
CA THR A 363 -28.28 -16.03 4.14
C THR A 363 -28.02 -16.60 5.54
N GLU A 364 -26.80 -16.49 6.06
CA GLU A 364 -26.42 -17.04 7.34
C GLU A 364 -26.68 -16.08 8.52
N ASN A 365 -26.84 -16.67 9.70
CA ASN A 365 -27.05 -15.93 10.95
C ASN A 365 -25.74 -15.40 11.51
N GLY A 366 -25.77 -14.20 12.09
CA GLY A 366 -24.60 -13.53 12.65
C GLY A 366 -24.86 -12.06 12.95
N PRO A 367 -23.99 -11.39 13.72
CA PRO A 367 -24.11 -9.96 13.97
C PRO A 367 -23.91 -9.18 12.66
N ARG A 368 -24.67 -8.10 12.46
CA ARG A 368 -24.45 -7.18 11.34
C ARG A 368 -23.36 -6.20 11.73
N TRP A 369 -22.34 -6.09 10.89
CA TRP A 369 -21.22 -5.19 11.06
C TRP A 369 -21.17 -4.21 9.90
N ASP A 370 -20.67 -3.01 10.19
CA ASP A 370 -20.24 -2.10 9.13
C ASP A 370 -19.09 -2.75 8.34
N GLU A 371 -19.22 -2.77 7.01
CA GLU A 371 -18.26 -3.42 6.12
C GLU A 371 -16.85 -2.86 6.30
N SER A 372 -16.70 -1.55 6.42
CA SER A 372 -15.38 -0.92 6.56
C SER A 372 -14.69 -1.30 7.86
N ILE A 373 -15.47 -1.38 8.96
CA ILE A 373 -14.97 -1.80 10.28
C ILE A 373 -14.60 -3.27 10.26
N LEU A 374 -15.45 -4.13 9.67
CA LEU A 374 -15.21 -5.56 9.55
C LEU A 374 -13.93 -5.85 8.74
N LEU A 375 -13.82 -5.30 7.53
CA LEU A 375 -12.65 -5.49 6.67
C LEU A 375 -11.36 -4.98 7.33
N ARG A 376 -11.43 -3.86 8.07
CA ARG A 376 -10.27 -3.35 8.84
C ARG A 376 -9.86 -4.33 9.94
N ARG A 377 -10.80 -4.86 10.72
CA ARG A 377 -10.49 -5.82 11.79
C ARG A 377 -9.93 -7.13 11.24
N LEU A 378 -10.47 -7.63 10.12
CA LEU A 378 -9.96 -8.82 9.45
C LEU A 378 -8.52 -8.61 8.96
N GLU A 379 -8.22 -7.45 8.35
CA GLU A 379 -6.87 -7.11 7.95
C GLU A 379 -5.92 -7.00 9.16
N THR A 380 -6.35 -6.37 10.26
CA THR A 380 -5.57 -6.28 11.50
C THR A 380 -5.26 -7.66 12.06
N ALA A 381 -6.28 -8.53 12.20
CA ALA A 381 -6.09 -9.89 12.69
C ALA A 381 -5.13 -10.69 11.79
N TRP A 382 -5.25 -10.54 10.47
CA TRP A 382 -4.31 -11.18 9.54
C TRP A 382 -2.87 -10.70 9.75
N ARG A 383 -2.66 -9.38 9.85
CA ARG A 383 -1.32 -8.80 9.99
C ARG A 383 -0.67 -9.06 11.35
N ASP A 384 -1.46 -9.00 12.42
CA ASP A 384 -0.96 -9.01 13.79
C ASP A 384 -0.95 -10.41 14.41
N ASP A 385 -1.88 -11.29 14.02
CA ASP A 385 -1.98 -12.65 14.58
C ASP A 385 -1.50 -13.71 13.58
N VAL A 386 -2.02 -13.71 12.35
CA VAL A 386 -1.74 -14.77 11.36
C VAL A 386 -0.29 -14.72 10.89
N ARG A 387 0.19 -13.57 10.39
CA ARG A 387 1.58 -13.45 9.88
C ARG A 387 2.64 -13.82 10.92
N PRO A 388 2.60 -13.34 12.18
CA PRO A 388 3.63 -13.68 13.16
C PRO A 388 3.51 -15.12 13.65
N SER A 389 2.30 -15.70 13.65
CA SER A 389 2.12 -17.12 13.95
C SER A 389 2.74 -17.99 12.85
N HIS A 390 2.42 -17.71 11.58
CA HIS A 390 2.98 -18.46 10.45
C HIS A 390 4.48 -18.29 10.30
N ALA A 391 5.04 -17.09 10.53
CA ALA A 391 6.49 -16.88 10.51
C ALA A 391 7.24 -17.76 11.53
N ARG A 392 6.58 -18.16 12.63
CA ARG A 392 7.14 -19.04 13.65
C ARG A 392 6.97 -20.53 13.33
N THR A 393 5.86 -20.91 12.71
CA THR A 393 5.49 -22.32 12.49
C THR A 393 5.84 -22.84 11.09
N ALA A 394 5.82 -22.00 10.07
CA ALA A 394 5.93 -22.41 8.67
C ALA A 394 7.36 -22.32 8.15
N ILE A 395 8.23 -23.20 8.64
CA ILE A 395 9.52 -23.49 7.98
C ILE A 395 9.28 -24.23 6.65
N ASN A 396 8.17 -24.97 6.52
CA ASN A 396 8.02 -25.97 5.47
C ASN A 396 7.21 -25.52 4.23
N ASN A 397 6.51 -24.38 4.24
CA ASN A 397 5.78 -23.91 3.04
C ASN A 397 5.61 -22.38 2.97
N VAL A 398 6.74 -21.66 3.02
CA VAL A 398 6.78 -20.20 2.88
C VAL A 398 6.11 -19.69 1.59
N PRO A 399 6.29 -20.33 0.42
CA PRO A 399 5.67 -19.85 -0.83
C PRO A 399 4.14 -19.90 -0.79
N LEU A 400 3.55 -20.98 -0.27
CA LEU A 400 2.09 -21.10 -0.17
C LEU A 400 1.53 -20.04 0.78
N PHE A 401 2.17 -19.81 1.93
CA PHE A 401 1.73 -18.76 2.85
C PHE A 401 1.83 -17.36 2.23
N ALA A 402 2.89 -17.08 1.47
CA ALA A 402 3.01 -15.82 0.73
C ALA A 402 1.88 -15.65 -0.29
N ALA A 403 1.43 -16.74 -0.93
CA ALA A 403 0.29 -16.74 -1.82
C ALA A 403 -1.03 -16.48 -1.05
N HIS A 404 -1.25 -17.15 0.10
CA HIS A 404 -2.40 -16.89 0.99
C HIS A 404 -2.45 -15.43 1.45
N ASP A 405 -1.31 -14.88 1.87
CA ASP A 405 -1.18 -13.50 2.31
C ASP A 405 -1.55 -12.52 1.21
N ARG A 406 -1.05 -12.76 0.00
CA ARG A 406 -1.29 -11.89 -1.14
C ARG A 406 -2.76 -11.94 -1.58
N VAL A 407 -3.34 -13.13 -1.72
CA VAL A 407 -4.73 -13.28 -2.16
C VAL A 407 -5.71 -12.69 -1.15
N PHE A 408 -5.45 -12.87 0.15
CA PHE A 408 -6.30 -12.31 1.20
C PHE A 408 -6.31 -10.78 1.18
N LEU A 409 -5.13 -10.16 1.07
CA LEU A 409 -5.04 -8.70 1.05
C LEU A 409 -5.59 -8.08 -0.23
N VAL A 410 -5.36 -8.68 -1.40
CA VAL A 410 -5.96 -8.22 -2.66
C VAL A 410 -7.47 -8.35 -2.60
N TRP A 411 -8.02 -9.40 -1.96
CA TRP A 411 -9.45 -9.52 -1.75
C TRP A 411 -10.02 -8.41 -0.84
N ILE A 412 -9.35 -8.07 0.28
CA ILE A 412 -9.75 -6.93 1.12
C ILE A 412 -9.76 -5.62 0.33
N GLU A 413 -8.74 -5.40 -0.50
CA GLU A 413 -8.62 -4.22 -1.36
C GLU A 413 -9.73 -4.18 -2.42
N LEU A 414 -10.01 -5.31 -3.08
CA LEU A 414 -11.14 -5.46 -4.00
C LEU A 414 -12.46 -5.07 -3.34
N ARG A 415 -12.75 -5.56 -2.13
CA ARG A 415 -14.01 -5.24 -1.44
C ARG A 415 -14.14 -3.76 -1.13
N ARG A 416 -13.06 -3.11 -0.66
CA ARG A 416 -13.04 -1.66 -0.44
C ARG A 416 -13.27 -0.89 -1.73
N HIS A 417 -12.57 -1.28 -2.80
CA HIS A 417 -12.69 -0.66 -4.12
C HIS A 417 -14.09 -0.77 -4.73
N LEU A 418 -14.75 -1.93 -4.59
CA LEU A 418 -16.14 -2.11 -5.03
C LEU A 418 -17.11 -1.20 -4.26
N ALA A 419 -16.88 -0.99 -2.96
CA ALA A 419 -17.67 -0.04 -2.17
C ALA A 419 -17.43 1.40 -2.64
N ASP A 420 -16.19 1.78 -2.96
CA ASP A 420 -15.85 3.10 -3.50
C ASP A 420 -16.51 3.34 -4.87
N LEU A 421 -16.53 2.32 -5.74
CA LEU A 421 -17.25 2.36 -7.03
C LEU A 421 -18.76 2.53 -6.84
N GLU A 422 -19.36 1.84 -5.87
CA GLU A 422 -20.80 1.96 -5.57
C GLU A 422 -21.14 3.37 -5.06
N VAL A 423 -20.33 3.91 -4.15
CA VAL A 423 -20.49 5.27 -3.61
C VAL A 423 -20.34 6.31 -4.72
N ALA A 424 -19.29 6.20 -5.54
CA ALA A 424 -19.08 7.08 -6.69
C ALA A 424 -20.28 7.01 -7.66
N GLY A 425 -20.77 5.81 -7.98
CA GLY A 425 -21.94 5.62 -8.84
C GLY A 425 -23.20 6.29 -8.29
N LYS A 426 -23.43 6.24 -6.96
CA LYS A 426 -24.55 6.95 -6.32
C LYS A 426 -24.40 8.47 -6.39
N LEU A 427 -23.20 8.99 -6.18
CA LEU A 427 -22.92 10.43 -6.25
C LEU A 427 -23.12 10.96 -7.68
N TRP A 428 -22.61 10.23 -8.68
CA TRP A 428 -22.74 10.63 -10.09
C TRP A 428 -24.19 10.63 -10.59
N GLN A 429 -25.10 9.93 -9.91
CA GLN A 429 -26.54 9.99 -10.19
C GLN A 429 -27.24 11.19 -9.56
N GLN A 430 -26.67 11.79 -8.51
CA GLN A 430 -27.31 12.86 -7.72
C GLN A 430 -26.81 14.27 -8.08
N GLU A 431 -25.60 14.41 -8.59
CA GLU A 431 -24.95 15.71 -8.79
C GLU A 431 -25.42 16.49 -10.05
N THR A 432 -25.35 17.82 -9.93
CA THR A 432 -25.71 18.82 -10.94
C THR A 432 -24.66 18.99 -12.06
N LYS A 433 -25.01 19.79 -13.09
CA LYS A 433 -24.28 19.90 -14.36
C LYS A 433 -23.25 21.04 -14.40
N THR A 434 -22.61 21.41 -13.28
CA THR A 434 -21.55 22.42 -13.39
C THR A 434 -20.31 21.81 -14.06
N GLN A 435 -19.57 22.61 -14.85
CA GLN A 435 -18.41 22.08 -15.58
C GLN A 435 -17.31 21.60 -14.61
N GLU A 436 -17.12 22.28 -13.48
CA GLU A 436 -16.15 21.90 -12.46
C GLU A 436 -16.49 20.54 -11.81
N GLU A 437 -17.77 20.29 -11.53
CA GLU A 437 -18.24 18.98 -11.03
C GLU A 437 -18.03 17.88 -12.06
N ILE A 438 -18.27 18.16 -13.35
CA ILE A 438 -18.02 17.20 -14.44
C ILE A 438 -16.53 16.86 -14.53
N ASP A 439 -15.65 17.86 -14.47
CA ASP A 439 -14.20 17.65 -14.55
C ASP A 439 -13.68 16.88 -13.33
N ALA A 440 -14.17 17.20 -12.12
CA ALA A 440 -13.86 16.47 -10.89
C ALA A 440 -14.31 15.01 -10.97
N ARG A 441 -15.50 14.76 -11.53
CA ARG A 441 -16.01 13.40 -11.77
C ARG A 441 -15.13 12.62 -12.72
N VAL A 442 -14.74 13.21 -13.84
CA VAL A 442 -13.84 12.56 -14.82
C VAL A 442 -12.52 12.18 -14.16
N GLN A 443 -11.97 13.07 -13.32
CA GLN A 443 -10.73 12.79 -12.61
C GLN A 443 -10.88 11.69 -11.55
N GLN A 444 -12.00 11.68 -10.81
CA GLN A 444 -12.32 10.62 -9.86
C GLN A 444 -12.48 9.28 -10.58
N HIS A 445 -13.22 9.24 -11.68
CA HIS A 445 -13.43 8.04 -12.50
C HIS A 445 -12.11 7.47 -13.02
N LYS A 446 -11.24 8.31 -13.61
CA LYS A 446 -9.90 7.90 -14.06
C LYS A 446 -9.08 7.27 -12.92
N THR A 447 -9.15 7.86 -11.72
CA THR A 447 -8.48 7.33 -10.53
C THR A 447 -9.01 5.94 -10.17
N LEU A 448 -10.33 5.78 -10.13
CA LEU A 448 -10.98 4.51 -9.83
C LEU A 448 -10.67 3.44 -10.89
N MET A 449 -10.66 3.79 -12.18
CA MET A 449 -10.30 2.87 -13.27
C MET A 449 -8.83 2.47 -13.23
N SER A 450 -7.93 3.34 -12.76
CA SER A 450 -6.54 2.97 -12.50
C SER A 450 -6.44 1.94 -11.37
N ALA A 451 -7.13 2.17 -10.25
CA ALA A 451 -7.17 1.21 -9.14
C ALA A 451 -7.78 -0.14 -9.56
N SER A 452 -8.85 -0.12 -10.36
CA SER A 452 -9.44 -1.35 -10.96
C SER A 452 -8.40 -2.16 -11.74
N ARG A 453 -7.57 -1.50 -12.56
CA ARG A 453 -6.50 -2.16 -13.34
C ARG A 453 -5.47 -2.81 -12.44
N ASP A 454 -5.04 -2.12 -11.39
CA ASP A 454 -4.02 -2.63 -10.47
C ASP A 454 -4.53 -3.84 -9.66
N ILE A 455 -5.81 -3.85 -9.28
CA ILE A 455 -6.44 -4.99 -8.61
C ILE A 455 -6.55 -6.19 -9.55
N VAL A 456 -7.04 -6.00 -10.78
CA VAL A 456 -7.12 -7.06 -11.81
C VAL A 456 -5.74 -7.65 -12.07
N ARG A 457 -4.73 -6.80 -12.31
CA ARG A 457 -3.35 -7.24 -12.54
C ARG A 457 -2.81 -8.02 -11.35
N SER A 458 -3.05 -7.54 -10.13
CA SER A 458 -2.58 -8.21 -8.91
C SER A 458 -3.22 -9.59 -8.74
N TRP A 459 -4.49 -9.74 -9.09
CA TRP A 459 -5.20 -11.02 -9.06
C TRP A 459 -4.65 -11.99 -10.11
N ASP A 460 -4.44 -11.52 -11.35
CA ASP A 460 -3.85 -12.32 -12.43
C ASP A 460 -2.42 -12.77 -12.11
N GLU A 461 -1.61 -11.90 -11.51
CA GLU A 461 -0.26 -12.25 -11.04
C GLU A 461 -0.29 -13.36 -9.99
N ILE A 462 -1.29 -13.37 -9.10
CA ILE A 462 -1.48 -14.47 -8.12
C ILE A 462 -1.87 -15.75 -8.86
N ALA A 463 -2.83 -15.69 -9.79
CA ALA A 463 -3.26 -16.85 -10.57
C ALA A 463 -2.09 -17.49 -11.34
N GLN A 464 -1.26 -16.68 -11.98
CA GLN A 464 -0.03 -17.14 -12.65
C GLN A 464 0.97 -17.74 -11.67
N THR A 465 1.13 -17.14 -10.48
CA THR A 465 2.03 -17.64 -9.43
C THR A 465 1.58 -19.03 -8.93
N ILE A 466 0.27 -19.26 -8.78
CA ILE A 466 -0.29 -20.56 -8.41
C ILE A 466 0.04 -21.62 -9.47
N ASN A 467 -0.09 -21.28 -10.75
CA ASN A 467 0.22 -22.20 -11.86
C ASN A 467 1.72 -22.58 -11.94
N LEU A 468 2.61 -21.74 -11.40
CA LEU A 468 4.06 -21.98 -11.40
C LEU A 468 4.55 -22.72 -10.16
N LEU A 469 3.87 -22.55 -9.03
CA LEU A 469 4.16 -23.31 -7.81
C LEU A 469 3.53 -24.69 -7.92
N TRP A 470 4.08 -25.69 -7.23
CA TRP A 470 3.53 -27.06 -7.16
C TRP A 470 2.20 -27.12 -6.39
N ALA A 471 1.26 -26.23 -6.73
CA ALA A 471 -0.08 -26.26 -6.21
C ALA A 471 -0.74 -27.58 -6.64
N PRO A 472 -1.56 -28.19 -5.77
CA PRO A 472 -2.36 -29.35 -6.14
C PRO A 472 -3.13 -29.07 -7.44
N GLU A 473 -3.18 -30.04 -8.34
CA GLU A 473 -3.95 -29.93 -9.58
C GLU A 473 -5.39 -29.47 -9.27
N GLY A 474 -5.81 -28.37 -9.90
CA GLY A 474 -7.15 -27.79 -9.73
C GLY A 474 -7.31 -26.73 -8.64
N LEU A 475 -6.24 -26.33 -7.93
CA LEU A 475 -6.32 -25.18 -7.02
C LEU A 475 -6.35 -23.87 -7.83
N ASN A 476 -7.51 -23.21 -7.89
CA ASN A 476 -7.64 -21.87 -8.44
C ASN A 476 -7.46 -20.78 -7.36
N THR A 477 -7.46 -19.52 -7.77
CA THR A 477 -7.27 -18.35 -6.88
C THR A 477 -8.37 -18.24 -5.84
N ASP A 478 -9.61 -18.56 -6.19
CA ASP A 478 -10.75 -18.62 -5.26
C ASP A 478 -10.54 -19.71 -4.19
N GLY A 479 -10.08 -20.90 -4.60
CA GLY A 479 -9.73 -21.98 -3.68
C GLY A 479 -8.58 -21.59 -2.75
N LEU A 480 -7.59 -20.85 -3.25
CA LEU A 480 -6.50 -20.31 -2.43
C LEU A 480 -7.02 -19.28 -1.40
N LEU A 481 -7.98 -18.43 -1.78
CA LEU A 481 -8.61 -17.47 -0.88
C LEU A 481 -9.46 -18.18 0.20
N VAL A 482 -10.21 -19.21 -0.17
CA VAL A 482 -10.95 -20.07 0.76
C VAL A 482 -10.01 -20.73 1.77
N GLN A 483 -8.85 -21.21 1.33
CA GLN A 483 -7.81 -21.72 2.23
C GLN A 483 -7.28 -20.63 3.17
N ALA A 484 -7.05 -19.41 2.66
CA ALA A 484 -6.64 -18.28 3.48
C ALA A 484 -7.69 -17.95 4.56
N PHE A 485 -8.98 -18.01 4.25
CA PHE A 485 -10.04 -17.84 5.25
C PHE A 485 -10.00 -18.94 6.33
N GLY A 486 -9.69 -20.19 5.95
CA GLY A 486 -9.43 -21.27 6.89
C GLY A 486 -8.23 -20.97 7.81
N VAL A 487 -7.13 -20.45 7.28
CA VAL A 487 -5.96 -20.03 8.06
C VAL A 487 -6.32 -18.91 9.04
N LEU A 488 -7.10 -17.92 8.60
CA LEU A 488 -7.57 -16.81 9.46
C LEU A 488 -8.49 -17.29 10.58
N ALA A 489 -9.42 -18.21 10.28
CA ALA A 489 -10.32 -18.80 11.27
C ALA A 489 -9.54 -19.58 12.34
N GLY A 490 -8.39 -20.15 11.96
CA GLY A 490 -7.53 -20.94 12.81
C GLY A 490 -8.03 -22.37 12.98
N GLN A 491 -7.12 -23.26 13.37
CA GLN A 491 -7.36 -24.70 13.40
C GLN A 491 -8.49 -25.12 14.36
N ARG A 492 -8.71 -24.36 15.44
CA ARG A 492 -9.80 -24.62 16.42
C ARG A 492 -11.20 -24.40 15.85
N ASN A 493 -11.31 -23.54 14.84
CA ASN A 493 -12.59 -23.18 14.23
C ASN A 493 -12.78 -23.82 12.85
N ALA A 494 -11.78 -24.55 12.35
CA ALA A 494 -11.82 -25.20 11.04
C ALA A 494 -12.98 -26.21 10.95
N ASP A 495 -13.25 -26.95 12.02
CA ASP A 495 -14.32 -27.95 12.08
C ASP A 495 -15.72 -27.31 12.17
N ILE A 496 -15.80 -26.04 12.60
CA ILE A 496 -17.05 -25.32 12.84
C ILE A 496 -17.51 -24.60 11.56
N ILE A 497 -16.58 -24.26 10.67
CA ILE A 497 -16.82 -23.29 9.60
C ILE A 497 -16.24 -23.82 8.29
N ALA A 498 -17.09 -24.48 7.50
CA ALA A 498 -16.79 -24.82 6.12
C ALA A 498 -17.01 -23.59 5.21
N TRP A 499 -15.98 -23.19 4.49
CA TRP A 499 -16.05 -22.10 3.51
C TRP A 499 -16.42 -22.67 2.14
N GLY A 500 -17.52 -22.17 1.56
CA GLY A 500 -17.91 -22.46 0.19
C GLY A 500 -17.16 -21.61 -0.85
N PRO A 501 -17.44 -21.83 -2.14
CA PRO A 501 -16.89 -21.02 -3.23
C PRO A 501 -17.40 -19.57 -3.14
N LEU A 502 -16.51 -18.62 -3.45
CA LEU A 502 -16.76 -17.19 -3.24
C LEU A 502 -17.18 -16.45 -4.52
N GLY A 503 -16.81 -16.96 -5.70
CA GLY A 503 -17.11 -16.31 -6.98
C GLY A 503 -16.35 -15.00 -7.18
N VAL A 504 -15.15 -14.88 -6.61
CA VAL A 504 -14.33 -13.67 -6.72
C VAL A 504 -13.76 -13.56 -8.13
N GLU A 505 -13.43 -14.69 -8.75
CA GLU A 505 -12.99 -14.76 -10.13
C GLU A 505 -14.00 -14.17 -11.12
N GLU A 506 -15.31 -14.42 -10.96
CA GLU A 506 -16.35 -13.77 -11.76
C GLU A 506 -16.35 -12.24 -11.58
N THR A 507 -16.14 -11.79 -10.34
CA THR A 507 -16.11 -10.37 -10.00
C THR A 507 -14.91 -9.68 -10.62
N ILE A 508 -13.73 -10.30 -10.56
CA ILE A 508 -12.51 -9.81 -11.23
C ILE A 508 -12.68 -9.79 -12.74
N ARG A 509 -13.28 -10.82 -13.33
CA ARG A 509 -13.54 -10.92 -14.77
C ARG A 509 -14.49 -9.82 -15.25
N TRP A 510 -15.53 -9.53 -14.47
CA TRP A 510 -16.42 -8.40 -14.71
C TRP A 510 -15.67 -7.06 -14.64
N LEU A 511 -14.83 -6.88 -13.62
CA LEU A 511 -14.05 -5.66 -13.43
C LEU A 511 -13.05 -5.44 -14.58
N ASP A 512 -12.39 -6.48 -15.04
CA ASP A 512 -11.47 -6.47 -16.19
C ASP A 512 -12.20 -6.09 -17.49
N ALA A 513 -13.38 -6.69 -17.75
CA ALA A 513 -14.19 -6.34 -18.90
C ALA A 513 -14.59 -4.86 -18.88
N HIS A 514 -15.00 -4.35 -17.71
CA HIS A 514 -15.40 -2.96 -17.54
C HIS A 514 -14.24 -1.98 -17.76
N VAL A 515 -13.05 -2.31 -17.24
CA VAL A 515 -11.82 -1.54 -17.47
C VAL A 515 -11.47 -1.48 -18.95
N LYS A 516 -11.57 -2.60 -19.68
CA LYS A 516 -11.27 -2.67 -21.11
C LYS A 516 -12.26 -1.88 -21.95
N GLU A 517 -13.54 -1.94 -21.61
CA GLU A 517 -14.59 -1.15 -22.24
C GLU A 517 -14.32 0.36 -22.05
N ASN A 518 -14.03 0.80 -20.83
CA ASN A 518 -13.72 2.19 -20.55
C ASN A 518 -12.46 2.68 -21.29
N ALA A 519 -11.40 1.87 -21.34
CA ALA A 519 -10.20 2.23 -22.10
C ALA A 519 -10.48 2.39 -23.62
N ALA A 520 -11.38 1.57 -24.17
CA ALA A 520 -11.81 1.70 -25.56
C ALA A 520 -12.72 2.92 -25.80
N GLU A 521 -13.48 3.36 -24.80
CA GLU A 521 -14.26 4.60 -24.86
C GLU A 521 -13.38 5.85 -24.77
N GLU A 522 -12.40 5.87 -23.85
CA GLU A 522 -11.45 6.98 -23.72
C GLU A 522 -10.69 7.20 -25.04
N LYS A 523 -10.19 6.10 -25.64
CA LYS A 523 -9.50 6.17 -26.94
C LYS A 523 -10.40 6.71 -28.06
N ARG A 524 -11.66 6.27 -28.13
CA ARG A 524 -12.64 6.79 -29.11
C ARG A 524 -12.95 8.27 -28.87
N GLY A 525 -12.98 8.70 -27.62
CA GLY A 525 -13.14 10.10 -27.24
C GLY A 525 -11.99 10.95 -27.76
N GLU A 526 -10.75 10.53 -27.51
CA GLU A 526 -9.52 11.20 -27.98
C GLU A 526 -9.50 11.33 -29.51
N GLU A 527 -9.78 10.25 -30.25
CA GLU A 527 -9.85 10.27 -31.72
C GLU A 527 -10.91 11.27 -32.25
N LEU A 528 -12.06 11.39 -31.59
CA LEU A 528 -13.10 12.36 -31.96
C LEU A 528 -12.70 13.82 -31.68
N TYR A 529 -11.89 14.07 -30.65
CA TYR A 529 -11.36 15.41 -30.36
C TYR A 529 -10.28 15.81 -31.37
N GLU A 530 -9.40 14.88 -31.75
CA GLU A 530 -8.38 15.10 -32.79
C GLU A 530 -9.02 15.46 -34.14
N LEU A 531 -10.03 14.68 -34.57
CA LEU A 531 -10.76 14.93 -35.81
C LEU A 531 -11.49 16.28 -35.85
N LYS A 532 -11.95 16.79 -34.71
CA LYS A 532 -12.58 18.12 -34.62
C LYS A 532 -11.55 19.25 -34.56
N GLY A 533 -10.38 18.99 -33.98
CA GLY A 533 -9.28 19.95 -33.86
C GLY A 533 -8.61 20.30 -35.19
N GLU A 534 -8.60 19.37 -36.16
CA GLU A 534 -8.01 19.57 -37.50
C GLU A 534 -8.88 20.39 -38.47
N THR A 535 -10.09 20.81 -38.07
CA THR A 535 -11.02 21.60 -38.91
C THR A 535 -10.99 23.12 -38.65
N ARG A 536 -10.01 23.62 -37.89
CA ARG A 536 -9.75 25.07 -37.71
C ARG A 536 -8.47 25.48 -38.42
#